data_AF-A0A7V5H027-F1
#
_entry.id   AF-A0A7V5H027-F1
#
_cell.length_a   1.000
_cell.length_b   1.000
_cell.length_c   1.000
_cell.angle_alpha   90.00
_cell.angle_beta   90.00
_cell.angle_gamma   90.00
#
_symmetry.space_group_name_H-M   'P 1'
#
loop_
_entity.id
_entity.type
_entity.pdbx_description
1 polymer ?
#
loop_
_entity_poly.entity_id
_entity_poly.type
_entity_poly.pdbx_seq_one_letter_code
_entity_poly.pdbx_strand_id
1 'polypeptide(L)'
;MLPDFLTLDSLLSVQKFLENSDDALLSGKINWLWSELKSTFFEVLQDLTKNNFQIFPSNYSRIFFIVENYDVPEEIKQKLLFLNKLFLHYEKSNFSKIDFINLYIYLTQIISYFYKIEIPHNFPESNTTKVLQLFEKYQSSSTNLITLIQIVVEETYTEENTILCNDGNKKVIIDCSTKWKEIPKIVKKGTTLNCVDLEQIDNEKFQTTNDSLIVIEPDYLYDITEVSQCFTHNGSNAYLYFIYKFFPRSNTFYSFLGNLVNHFFDELLVNPEQNFESIFLDAISKKFLAYLELKKKFPDVLSELKKELLPHYHTLRKIAINLEPYAIQIEPTFFSAIYGLAGRMDVLLESPAHPNWKTIVELKSGTPPKANLRFQLSDNSIFFVPMWHSHYAQTIGYNLLADSVTSERKGSSMILYSKDGEKPLREAINDINLKREFIKTRNWIYLLESQLAKGKFSIFNSLKELSNNNDDHQRAENKLIVDILFNLEPDIKALILYYIRFIINEIRLGKVGNCINYTSKVSQSSLWNSSFDEKLEQQTAIVNLTLKPELCDFARQYLYFQRDNSLNYLCSIRKGDIVVVYNQHNIQNRFAFELFKGTIREIERD
;
A
#
# COMPACT_ATOMS: atom_id res chain seq x y z
N MET A 1 -22.02 -12.60 -19.02
CA MET A 1 -21.68 -11.77 -20.20
C MET A 1 -21.30 -12.75 -21.31
N LEU A 2 -21.71 -12.52 -22.55
CA LEU A 2 -21.22 -13.31 -23.69
C LEU A 2 -19.97 -12.59 -24.23
N PRO A 3 -18.93 -13.31 -24.73
CA PRO A 3 -17.78 -12.68 -25.35
C PRO A 3 -18.24 -11.94 -26.60
N ASP A 4 -17.53 -10.87 -26.96
CA ASP A 4 -17.81 -10.16 -28.21
C ASP A 4 -17.77 -11.16 -29.39
N PHE A 5 -18.71 -11.01 -30.32
CA PHE A 5 -18.90 -11.93 -31.44
C PHE A 5 -17.60 -12.16 -32.25
N LEU A 6 -16.76 -11.11 -32.34
CA LEU A 6 -15.46 -11.14 -33.01
C LEU A 6 -14.45 -12.08 -32.34
N THR A 7 -14.46 -12.18 -31.02
CA THR A 7 -13.51 -12.98 -30.24
C THR A 7 -13.75 -14.48 -30.43
N LEU A 8 -15.02 -14.89 -30.56
CA LEU A 8 -15.40 -16.28 -30.78
C LEU A 8 -15.10 -16.73 -32.23
N ASP A 9 -15.36 -15.88 -33.22
CA ASP A 9 -15.06 -16.17 -34.63
C ASP A 9 -13.55 -16.34 -34.87
N SER A 10 -12.72 -15.50 -34.24
CA SER A 10 -11.26 -15.62 -34.28
C SER A 10 -10.80 -16.98 -33.74
N LEU A 11 -11.30 -17.40 -32.57
CA LEU A 11 -10.96 -18.70 -31.97
C LEU A 11 -11.35 -19.88 -32.86
N LEU A 12 -12.55 -19.85 -33.44
CA LEU A 12 -13.02 -20.90 -34.36
C LEU A 12 -12.15 -20.97 -35.62
N SER A 13 -11.64 -19.83 -36.10
CA SER A 13 -10.71 -19.80 -37.25
C SER A 13 -9.35 -20.40 -36.91
N VAL A 14 -8.82 -20.10 -35.72
CA VAL A 14 -7.57 -20.65 -35.20
C VAL A 14 -7.69 -22.16 -34.99
N GLN A 15 -8.80 -22.61 -34.40
CA GLN A 15 -9.09 -24.03 -34.19
C GLN A 15 -9.10 -24.80 -35.51
N LYS A 16 -9.89 -24.36 -36.50
CA LYS A 16 -9.97 -24.99 -37.82
C LYS A 16 -8.60 -25.05 -38.51
N PHE A 17 -7.77 -24.02 -38.34
CA PHE A 17 -6.42 -24.03 -38.88
C PHE A 17 -5.52 -25.07 -38.19
N LEU A 18 -5.51 -25.11 -36.87
CA LEU A 18 -4.68 -26.05 -36.10
C LEU A 18 -5.08 -27.52 -36.32
N GLU A 19 -6.38 -27.79 -36.52
CA GLU A 19 -6.90 -29.13 -36.85
C GLU A 19 -6.45 -29.61 -38.24
N ASN A 20 -6.33 -28.71 -39.22
CA ASN A 20 -6.10 -29.06 -40.64
C ASN A 20 -4.68 -28.77 -41.16
N SER A 21 -3.77 -28.23 -40.34
CA SER A 21 -2.41 -27.83 -40.77
C SER A 21 -1.34 -28.86 -40.40
N ASP A 22 -0.37 -29.09 -41.28
CA ASP A 22 0.88 -29.80 -40.94
C ASP A 22 2.01 -28.80 -40.59
N ASP A 23 3.14 -29.27 -40.05
CA ASP A 23 4.25 -28.41 -39.63
C ASP A 23 4.79 -27.50 -40.76
N ALA A 24 4.77 -27.98 -42.01
CA ALA A 24 5.14 -27.20 -43.18
C ALA A 24 4.15 -26.05 -43.45
N LEU A 25 2.85 -26.29 -43.29
CA LEU A 25 1.79 -25.30 -43.48
C LEU A 25 1.78 -24.27 -42.35
N LEU A 26 2.12 -24.70 -41.13
CA LEU A 26 2.28 -23.85 -39.96
C LEU A 26 3.35 -22.78 -40.20
N SER A 27 4.51 -23.15 -40.77
CA SER A 27 5.65 -22.25 -40.99
C SER A 27 5.26 -20.98 -41.78
N GLY A 28 4.34 -21.07 -42.74
CA GLY A 28 3.83 -19.94 -43.53
C GLY A 28 2.78 -19.08 -42.81
N LYS A 29 2.26 -19.52 -41.66
CA LYS A 29 1.15 -18.89 -40.93
C LYS A 29 1.42 -18.64 -39.44
N ILE A 30 2.62 -18.94 -38.91
CA ILE A 30 3.04 -18.64 -37.52
C ILE A 30 2.75 -17.19 -37.13
N ASN A 31 3.00 -16.24 -38.03
CA ASN A 31 2.76 -14.82 -37.77
C ASN A 31 1.28 -14.51 -37.51
N TRP A 32 0.40 -15.11 -38.29
CA TRP A 32 -1.04 -14.94 -38.15
C TRP A 32 -1.54 -15.62 -36.87
N LEU A 33 -1.16 -16.88 -36.61
CA LEU A 33 -1.54 -17.61 -35.40
C LEU A 33 -1.13 -16.87 -34.12
N TRP A 34 0.11 -16.41 -34.05
CA TRP A 34 0.61 -15.64 -32.91
C TRP A 34 -0.15 -14.32 -32.73
N SER A 35 -0.44 -13.62 -33.84
CA SER A 35 -1.17 -12.36 -33.80
C SER A 35 -2.61 -12.54 -33.35
N GLU A 36 -3.31 -13.55 -33.84
CA GLU A 36 -4.70 -13.85 -33.46
C GLU A 36 -4.78 -14.21 -31.99
N LEU A 37 -4.06 -15.24 -31.53
CA LEU A 37 -4.09 -15.65 -30.12
C LEU A 37 -3.72 -14.50 -29.17
N LYS A 38 -2.74 -13.68 -29.55
CA LYS A 38 -2.34 -12.49 -28.79
C LYS A 38 -3.45 -11.42 -28.78
N SER A 39 -4.09 -11.15 -29.93
CA SER A 39 -5.20 -10.18 -30.02
C SER A 39 -6.39 -10.65 -29.20
N THR A 40 -6.83 -11.89 -29.40
CA THR A 40 -7.94 -12.51 -28.65
C THR A 40 -7.68 -12.44 -27.15
N PHE A 41 -6.47 -12.78 -26.68
CA PHE A 41 -6.12 -12.69 -25.26
C PHE A 41 -6.29 -11.26 -24.71
N PHE A 42 -5.77 -10.25 -25.40
CA PHE A 42 -5.88 -8.86 -24.93
C PHE A 42 -7.27 -8.25 -25.10
N GLU A 43 -8.04 -8.68 -26.09
CA GLU A 43 -9.45 -8.33 -26.26
C GLU A 43 -10.29 -8.88 -25.10
N VAL A 44 -10.07 -10.13 -24.69
CA VAL A 44 -10.74 -10.71 -23.51
C VAL A 44 -10.45 -9.88 -22.27
N LEU A 45 -9.19 -9.49 -22.03
CA LEU A 45 -8.86 -8.64 -20.88
C LEU A 45 -9.56 -7.27 -20.94
N GLN A 46 -9.68 -6.67 -22.14
CA GLN A 46 -10.38 -5.40 -22.32
C GLN A 46 -11.89 -5.55 -22.13
N ASP A 47 -12.48 -6.61 -22.65
CA ASP A 47 -13.91 -6.90 -22.54
C ASP A 47 -14.33 -7.11 -21.10
N LEU A 48 -13.56 -7.91 -20.34
CA LEU A 48 -13.80 -8.15 -18.91
C LEU A 48 -13.73 -6.88 -18.06
N THR A 49 -13.09 -5.82 -18.55
CA THR A 49 -12.90 -4.56 -17.82
C THR A 49 -13.56 -3.35 -18.49
N LYS A 50 -14.38 -3.55 -19.54
CA LYS A 50 -14.91 -2.46 -20.37
C LYS A 50 -15.90 -1.55 -19.65
N ASN A 51 -16.60 -2.10 -18.66
CA ASN A 51 -17.62 -1.38 -17.88
C ASN A 51 -17.06 -0.72 -16.61
N ASN A 52 -15.76 -0.85 -16.34
CA ASN A 52 -15.13 -0.27 -15.16
C ASN A 52 -14.78 1.20 -15.39
N PHE A 53 -14.97 2.03 -14.35
CA PHE A 53 -14.68 3.46 -14.40
C PHE A 53 -13.18 3.80 -14.29
N GLN A 54 -12.36 2.86 -13.84
CA GLN A 54 -10.94 3.09 -13.61
C GLN A 54 -10.08 2.91 -14.87
N ILE A 55 -9.01 3.69 -14.96
CA ILE A 55 -7.95 3.43 -15.94
C ILE A 55 -6.97 2.41 -15.38
N PHE A 56 -6.65 1.43 -16.20
CA PHE A 56 -5.59 0.46 -15.96
C PHE A 56 -4.26 0.90 -16.59
N PRO A 57 -3.17 1.03 -15.82
CA PRO A 57 -1.84 1.39 -16.35
C PRO A 57 -1.28 0.41 -17.40
N SER A 58 -1.65 -0.88 -17.29
CA SER A 58 -1.13 -1.96 -18.13
C SER A 58 -2.06 -3.17 -18.18
N ASN A 59 -1.85 -4.10 -19.13
CA ASN A 59 -2.58 -5.37 -19.12
C ASN A 59 -2.25 -6.23 -17.88
N TYR A 60 -1.05 -6.08 -17.32
CA TYR A 60 -0.72 -6.67 -16.03
C TYR A 60 -1.62 -6.14 -14.90
N SER A 61 -1.85 -4.82 -14.84
CA SER A 61 -2.82 -4.25 -13.87
C SER A 61 -4.26 -4.72 -14.10
N ARG A 62 -4.67 -4.92 -15.37
CA ARG A 62 -5.99 -5.49 -15.69
C ARG A 62 -6.11 -6.92 -15.19
N ILE A 63 -5.09 -7.75 -15.38
CA ILE A 63 -5.09 -9.13 -14.90
C ILE A 63 -5.21 -9.17 -13.38
N PHE A 64 -4.44 -8.36 -12.66
CA PHE A 64 -4.55 -8.26 -11.21
C PHE A 64 -5.97 -7.88 -10.79
N PHE A 65 -6.52 -6.81 -11.37
CA PHE A 65 -7.90 -6.42 -11.12
C PHE A 65 -8.91 -7.56 -11.35
N ILE A 66 -8.78 -8.27 -12.48
CA ILE A 66 -9.67 -9.39 -12.81
C ILE A 66 -9.54 -10.51 -11.77
N VAL A 67 -8.31 -10.89 -11.41
CA VAL A 67 -8.04 -11.95 -10.42
C VAL A 67 -8.66 -11.59 -9.07
N GLU A 68 -8.50 -10.35 -8.64
CA GLU A 68 -8.97 -9.86 -7.34
C GLU A 68 -10.49 -9.67 -7.24
N ASN A 69 -11.19 -9.52 -8.36
CA ASN A 69 -12.62 -9.18 -8.39
C ASN A 69 -13.54 -10.28 -8.95
N TYR A 70 -12.99 -11.35 -9.54
CA TYR A 70 -13.78 -12.41 -10.20
C TYR A 70 -13.58 -13.81 -9.61
N ASP A 71 -13.04 -13.95 -8.39
CA ASP A 71 -12.82 -15.24 -7.72
C ASP A 71 -12.09 -16.29 -8.58
N VAL A 72 -11.04 -15.83 -9.26
CA VAL A 72 -10.29 -16.62 -10.24
C VAL A 72 -9.48 -17.72 -9.55
N PRO A 73 -9.64 -19.02 -9.91
CA PRO A 73 -8.81 -20.10 -9.38
C PRO A 73 -7.34 -19.89 -9.69
N GLU A 74 -6.46 -20.36 -8.79
CA GLU A 74 -5.01 -20.17 -8.92
C GLU A 74 -4.46 -20.69 -10.26
N GLU A 75 -5.00 -21.80 -10.79
CA GLU A 75 -4.63 -22.32 -12.10
C GLU A 75 -4.93 -21.35 -13.25
N ILE A 76 -6.10 -20.70 -13.25
CA ILE A 76 -6.49 -19.72 -14.28
C ILE A 76 -5.68 -18.43 -14.12
N LYS A 77 -5.44 -17.99 -12.88
CA LYS A 77 -4.56 -16.85 -12.58
C LYS A 77 -3.16 -17.07 -13.11
N GLN A 78 -2.58 -18.25 -12.88
CA GLN A 78 -1.26 -18.60 -13.39
C GLN A 78 -1.22 -18.59 -14.92
N LYS A 79 -2.27 -19.11 -15.60
CA LYS A 79 -2.39 -19.05 -17.06
C LYS A 79 -2.49 -17.62 -17.58
N LEU A 80 -3.29 -16.75 -16.94
CA LEU A 80 -3.39 -15.33 -17.30
C LEU A 80 -2.03 -14.62 -17.23
N LEU A 81 -1.32 -14.80 -16.10
CA LEU A 81 -0.02 -14.18 -15.88
C LEU A 81 1.05 -14.73 -16.83
N PHE A 82 1.04 -16.06 -17.05
CA PHE A 82 1.92 -16.74 -17.98
C PHE A 82 1.72 -16.25 -19.42
N LEU A 83 0.48 -16.25 -19.93
CA LEU A 83 0.18 -15.80 -21.30
C LEU A 83 0.55 -14.33 -21.50
N ASN A 84 0.29 -13.46 -20.52
CA ASN A 84 0.72 -12.07 -20.58
C ASN A 84 2.24 -11.94 -20.71
N LYS A 85 3.00 -12.67 -19.87
CA LYS A 85 4.46 -12.69 -19.95
C LYS A 85 4.95 -13.25 -21.29
N LEU A 86 4.34 -14.33 -21.76
CA LEU A 86 4.68 -15.01 -22.99
C LEU A 86 4.50 -14.09 -24.21
N PHE A 87 3.33 -13.47 -24.35
CA PHE A 87 3.02 -12.60 -25.49
C PHE A 87 3.79 -11.26 -25.50
N LEU A 88 4.33 -10.84 -24.35
CA LEU A 88 5.14 -9.62 -24.23
C LEU A 88 6.63 -9.87 -24.46
N HIS A 89 7.17 -11.01 -24.02
CA HIS A 89 8.62 -11.20 -23.92
C HIS A 89 9.21 -12.32 -24.81
N TYR A 90 8.38 -13.20 -25.36
CA TYR A 90 8.88 -14.33 -26.16
C TYR A 90 8.68 -14.11 -27.66
N GLU A 91 9.63 -14.59 -28.45
CA GLU A 91 9.56 -14.56 -29.90
C GLU A 91 8.80 -15.78 -30.46
N LYS A 92 7.89 -15.52 -31.39
CA LYS A 92 7.06 -16.51 -32.08
C LYS A 92 7.80 -17.62 -32.85
N SER A 93 9.04 -17.38 -33.27
CA SER A 93 9.90 -18.32 -34.04
C SER A 93 10.31 -19.57 -33.25
N ASN A 94 10.07 -19.56 -31.94
CA ASN A 94 10.55 -20.56 -31.00
C ASN A 94 9.54 -21.66 -30.64
N PHE A 95 8.36 -21.66 -31.28
CA PHE A 95 7.21 -22.49 -30.92
C PHE A 95 6.80 -23.40 -32.07
N SER A 96 6.55 -24.66 -31.73
CA SER A 96 6.07 -25.72 -32.62
C SER A 96 4.54 -25.73 -32.72
N LYS A 97 3.95 -26.54 -33.61
CA LYS A 97 2.49 -26.70 -33.70
C LYS A 97 1.86 -27.09 -32.36
N ILE A 98 2.48 -28.01 -31.61
CA ILE A 98 1.98 -28.46 -30.30
C ILE A 98 2.05 -27.36 -29.23
N ASP A 99 3.01 -26.43 -29.34
CA ASP A 99 3.06 -25.25 -28.46
C ASP A 99 1.87 -24.32 -28.74
N PHE A 100 1.54 -24.07 -30.02
CA PHE A 100 0.36 -23.26 -30.38
C PHE A 100 -0.97 -23.90 -29.95
N ILE A 101 -1.07 -25.24 -30.01
CA ILE A 101 -2.21 -25.97 -29.46
C ILE A 101 -2.33 -25.75 -27.94
N ASN A 102 -1.24 -25.83 -27.19
CA ASN A 102 -1.28 -25.56 -25.74
C ASN A 102 -1.65 -24.11 -25.42
N LEU A 103 -1.15 -23.13 -26.19
CA LEU A 103 -1.56 -21.73 -26.03
C LEU A 103 -3.06 -21.54 -26.31
N TYR A 104 -3.59 -22.19 -27.34
CA TYR A 104 -5.02 -22.20 -27.63
C TYR A 104 -5.83 -22.81 -26.47
N ILE A 105 -5.41 -23.95 -25.93
CA ILE A 105 -6.06 -24.61 -24.78
C ILE A 105 -6.06 -23.70 -23.55
N TYR A 106 -4.94 -23.07 -23.20
CA TYR A 106 -4.90 -22.15 -22.06
C TYR A 106 -5.84 -20.96 -22.25
N LEU A 107 -5.90 -20.41 -23.46
CA LEU A 107 -6.80 -19.31 -23.78
C LEU A 107 -8.28 -19.73 -23.73
N THR A 108 -8.64 -20.89 -24.27
CA THR A 108 -10.03 -21.38 -24.21
C THR A 108 -10.45 -21.73 -22.80
N GLN A 109 -9.56 -22.24 -21.95
CA GLN A 109 -9.85 -22.46 -20.52
C GLN A 109 -10.11 -21.14 -19.78
N ILE A 110 -9.33 -20.09 -20.06
CA ILE A 110 -9.57 -18.74 -19.52
C ILE A 110 -10.96 -18.24 -19.96
N ILE A 111 -11.26 -18.32 -21.26
CA ILE A 111 -12.55 -17.84 -21.81
C ILE A 111 -13.71 -18.65 -21.24
N SER A 112 -13.57 -19.98 -21.17
CA SER A 112 -14.59 -20.86 -20.62
C SER A 112 -14.89 -20.52 -19.17
N TYR A 113 -13.85 -20.24 -18.37
CA TYR A 113 -14.01 -19.84 -16.98
C TYR A 113 -14.82 -18.53 -16.83
N PHE A 114 -14.48 -17.48 -17.58
CA PHE A 114 -15.13 -16.16 -17.43
C PHE A 114 -16.51 -16.07 -18.10
N TYR A 115 -16.67 -16.66 -19.29
CA TYR A 115 -17.90 -16.54 -20.08
C TYR A 115 -18.86 -17.71 -19.88
N LYS A 116 -18.45 -18.78 -19.18
CA LYS A 116 -19.24 -20.01 -18.96
C LYS A 116 -19.67 -20.68 -20.28
N ILE A 117 -18.77 -20.66 -21.27
CA ILE A 117 -18.95 -21.27 -22.59
C ILE A 117 -17.95 -22.42 -22.73
N GLU A 118 -18.43 -23.59 -23.15
CA GLU A 118 -17.52 -24.68 -23.55
C GLU A 118 -17.09 -24.49 -25.01
N ILE A 119 -15.79 -24.52 -25.25
CA ILE A 119 -15.21 -24.47 -26.60
C ILE A 119 -14.64 -25.86 -26.91
N PRO A 120 -15.42 -26.73 -27.58
CA PRO A 120 -15.00 -28.10 -27.86
C PRO A 120 -13.82 -28.10 -28.84
N HIS A 121 -12.79 -28.89 -28.52
CA HIS A 121 -11.62 -29.07 -29.37
C HIS A 121 -11.17 -30.55 -29.32
N ASN A 122 -10.69 -31.06 -30.44
CA ASN A 122 -10.24 -32.45 -30.58
C ASN A 122 -8.70 -32.56 -30.60
N PHE A 123 -8.01 -31.79 -29.75
CA PHE A 123 -6.55 -31.86 -29.67
C PHE A 123 -6.11 -32.92 -28.65
N PRO A 124 -5.09 -33.76 -28.96
CA PRO A 124 -4.51 -34.65 -27.97
C PRO A 124 -3.76 -33.83 -26.91
N GLU A 125 -4.01 -34.10 -25.63
CA GLU A 125 -3.19 -33.57 -24.53
C GLU A 125 -1.76 -34.11 -24.66
N SER A 126 -0.79 -33.21 -24.78
CA SER A 126 0.63 -33.57 -24.86
C SER A 126 1.36 -32.97 -23.68
N ASN A 127 1.93 -33.84 -22.83
CA ASN A 127 2.59 -33.46 -21.58
C ASN A 127 4.05 -32.99 -21.75
N THR A 128 4.55 -32.87 -22.98
CA THR A 128 5.96 -32.50 -23.25
C THR A 128 6.04 -31.42 -24.31
N THR A 129 5.87 -30.17 -23.90
CA THR A 129 6.03 -28.99 -24.78
C THR A 129 6.87 -27.90 -24.13
N LYS A 130 7.41 -26.99 -24.94
CA LYS A 130 8.19 -25.85 -24.46
C LYS A 130 7.30 -24.89 -23.68
N VAL A 131 6.05 -24.74 -24.09
CA VAL A 131 5.03 -23.97 -23.35
C VAL A 131 4.82 -24.56 -21.95
N LEU A 132 4.64 -25.88 -21.82
CA LEU A 132 4.51 -26.55 -20.53
C LEU A 132 5.74 -26.35 -19.65
N GLN A 133 6.95 -26.55 -20.18
CA GLN A 133 8.19 -26.32 -19.42
C GLN A 133 8.33 -24.87 -18.93
N LEU A 134 7.95 -23.89 -19.76
CA LEU A 134 7.95 -22.48 -19.38
C LEU A 134 6.87 -22.17 -18.33
N PHE A 135 5.72 -22.84 -18.41
CA PHE A 135 4.63 -22.73 -17.46
C PHE A 135 4.96 -23.35 -16.11
N GLU A 136 5.53 -24.56 -16.08
CA GLU A 136 6.01 -25.24 -14.86
C GLU A 136 7.08 -24.42 -14.14
N LYS A 137 8.01 -23.82 -14.89
CA LYS A 137 8.99 -22.87 -14.33
C LYS A 137 8.35 -21.61 -13.73
N TYR A 138 7.15 -21.25 -14.18
CA TYR A 138 6.38 -20.13 -13.65
C TYR A 138 5.56 -20.53 -12.42
N GLN A 139 5.17 -21.80 -12.32
CA GLN A 139 4.37 -22.37 -11.23
C GLN A 139 5.13 -22.64 -9.93
N SER A 140 6.47 -22.72 -9.96
CA SER A 140 7.29 -23.12 -8.80
C SER A 140 7.37 -22.02 -7.74
N SER A 141 6.29 -21.82 -6.97
CA SER A 141 6.30 -21.07 -5.71
C SER A 141 5.05 -21.41 -4.88
N SER A 142 5.13 -22.46 -4.06
CA SER A 142 4.34 -22.60 -2.83
C SER A 142 5.05 -23.58 -1.90
N THR A 143 6.10 -23.09 -1.23
CA THR A 143 6.62 -23.74 -0.02
C THR A 143 5.96 -23.11 1.20
N ASN A 144 6.02 -23.79 2.35
CA ASN A 144 5.50 -23.26 3.61
C ASN A 144 6.21 -21.94 3.94
N LEU A 145 5.55 -20.82 3.65
CA LEU A 145 6.04 -19.49 3.95
C LEU A 145 5.83 -19.19 5.43
N ILE A 146 6.87 -18.68 6.08
CA ILE A 146 6.90 -18.40 7.52
C ILE A 146 7.20 -16.93 7.76
N THR A 147 6.45 -16.35 8.69
CA THR A 147 6.71 -15.01 9.22
C THR A 147 7.33 -15.13 10.61
N LEU A 148 8.47 -14.47 10.79
CA LEU A 148 9.16 -14.35 12.08
C LEU A 148 9.08 -12.88 12.53
N ILE A 149 8.49 -12.65 13.70
CA ILE A 149 8.24 -11.31 14.25
C ILE A 149 9.10 -11.12 15.50
N GLN A 150 9.67 -9.92 15.66
CA GLN A 150 10.47 -9.48 16.81
C GLN A 150 11.72 -10.34 17.06
N ILE A 151 12.36 -10.83 16.00
CA ILE A 151 13.64 -11.53 16.13
C ILE A 151 14.78 -10.51 16.31
N VAL A 152 15.73 -10.81 17.20
CA VAL A 152 16.82 -9.90 17.54
C VAL A 152 18.12 -10.39 16.93
N VAL A 153 18.81 -9.52 16.20
CA VAL A 153 20.11 -9.84 15.59
C VAL A 153 21.17 -10.08 16.68
N GLU A 154 21.81 -11.24 16.66
CA GLU A 154 22.98 -11.53 17.51
C GLU A 154 24.28 -11.28 16.75
N GLU A 155 24.38 -11.82 15.52
CA GLU A 155 25.57 -11.74 14.67
C GLU A 155 25.19 -11.65 13.18
N THR A 156 26.10 -11.13 12.36
CA THR A 156 25.92 -10.94 10.90
C THR A 156 27.13 -11.48 10.16
N TYR A 157 26.93 -12.28 9.12
CA TYR A 157 28.01 -12.79 8.27
C TYR A 157 27.85 -12.21 6.85
N THR A 158 28.60 -11.15 6.57
CA THR A 158 28.43 -10.34 5.35
C THR A 158 28.86 -11.04 4.06
N GLU A 159 29.83 -11.95 4.14
CA GLU A 159 30.31 -12.71 2.97
C GLU A 159 29.29 -13.77 2.54
N GLU A 160 28.62 -14.39 3.52
CA GLU A 160 27.61 -15.42 3.31
C GLU A 160 26.21 -14.84 3.09
N ASN A 161 26.02 -13.53 3.29
CA ASN A 161 24.72 -12.85 3.32
C ASN A 161 23.75 -13.46 4.33
N THR A 162 24.24 -13.92 5.49
CA THR A 162 23.42 -14.54 6.54
C THR A 162 23.37 -13.69 7.81
N ILE A 163 22.28 -13.84 8.56
CA ILE A 163 22.05 -13.16 9.84
C ILE A 163 21.68 -14.21 10.87
N LEU A 164 22.39 -14.23 11.99
CA LEU A 164 22.03 -15.02 13.16
C LEU A 164 21.16 -14.18 14.08
N CYS A 165 19.94 -14.62 14.31
CA CYS A 165 18.97 -13.96 15.17
C CYS A 165 18.55 -14.87 16.33
N ASN A 166 17.94 -14.26 17.34
CA ASN A 166 17.27 -14.93 18.44
C ASN A 166 15.77 -14.59 18.37
N ASP A 167 14.91 -15.60 18.35
CA ASP A 167 13.45 -15.42 18.30
C ASP A 167 12.79 -15.32 19.69
N GLY A 168 13.60 -15.25 20.75
CA GLY A 168 13.20 -15.28 22.15
C GLY A 168 13.33 -16.66 22.80
N ASN A 169 13.31 -17.73 22.00
CA ASN A 169 13.40 -19.11 22.49
C ASN A 169 14.65 -19.82 21.98
N LYS A 170 14.97 -19.65 20.69
CA LYS A 170 16.07 -20.32 20.00
C LYS A 170 16.79 -19.38 19.04
N LYS A 171 17.93 -19.86 18.57
CA LYS A 171 18.68 -19.20 17.50
C LYS A 171 18.09 -19.60 16.15
N VAL A 172 18.00 -18.63 15.25
CA VAL A 172 17.53 -18.81 13.88
C VAL A 172 18.49 -18.12 12.91
N ILE A 173 18.71 -18.74 11.76
CA ILE A 173 19.58 -18.23 10.70
C ILE A 173 18.71 -17.78 9.54
N ILE A 174 18.87 -16.52 9.12
CA ILE A 174 18.19 -15.95 7.96
C ILE A 174 19.20 -15.81 6.82
N ASP A 175 18.95 -16.51 5.71
CA ASP A 175 19.73 -16.43 4.47
C ASP A 175 19.12 -15.39 3.51
N CYS A 176 19.85 -14.28 3.35
CA CYS A 176 19.47 -13.15 2.49
C CYS A 176 20.07 -13.25 1.06
N SER A 177 20.53 -14.43 0.64
CA SER A 177 21.17 -14.63 -0.67
C SER A 177 20.20 -14.52 -1.85
N THR A 178 18.91 -14.75 -1.66
CA THR A 178 17.91 -14.62 -2.74
C THR A 178 17.46 -13.17 -2.90
N LYS A 179 17.03 -12.55 -1.79
CA LYS A 179 16.67 -11.14 -1.68
C LYS A 179 17.25 -10.56 -0.39
N TRP A 180 17.39 -9.24 -0.33
CA TRP A 180 17.86 -8.52 0.86
C TRP A 180 19.35 -8.73 1.23
N LYS A 181 20.22 -8.99 0.24
CA LYS A 181 21.68 -9.14 0.41
C LYS A 181 22.37 -7.95 1.09
N GLU A 182 21.74 -6.78 1.06
CA GLU A 182 22.21 -5.57 1.72
C GLU A 182 21.99 -5.59 3.25
N ILE A 183 21.01 -6.33 3.76
CA ILE A 183 20.61 -6.29 5.18
C ILE A 183 21.75 -6.74 6.12
N PRO A 184 22.46 -7.86 5.87
CA PRO A 184 23.57 -8.29 6.73
C PRO A 184 24.70 -7.26 6.87
N LYS A 185 24.82 -6.31 5.93
CA LYS A 185 25.86 -5.27 5.92
C LYS A 185 25.47 -4.01 6.71
N ILE A 186 24.17 -3.82 6.99
CA ILE A 186 23.65 -2.58 7.58
C ILE A 186 23.10 -2.78 9.00
N VAL A 187 22.57 -3.97 9.32
CA VAL A 187 22.04 -4.26 10.66
C VAL A 187 23.17 -4.57 11.65
N LYS A 188 22.89 -4.44 12.94
CA LYS A 188 23.88 -4.67 14.00
C LYS A 188 23.29 -5.55 15.09
N LYS A 189 24.15 -6.12 15.93
CA LYS A 189 23.73 -6.80 17.15
C LYS A 189 22.76 -5.93 17.96
N GLY A 190 21.64 -6.54 18.38
CA GLY A 190 20.56 -5.89 19.11
C GLY A 190 19.51 -5.20 18.23
N THR A 191 19.67 -5.17 16.90
CA THR A 191 18.62 -4.71 16.00
C THR A 191 17.46 -5.71 15.98
N THR A 192 16.24 -5.22 16.15
CA THR A 192 15.03 -6.05 16.03
C THR A 192 14.57 -6.11 14.58
N LEU A 193 14.18 -7.27 14.08
CA LEU A 193 13.69 -7.50 12.73
C LEU A 193 12.32 -8.17 12.74
N ASN A 194 11.49 -7.83 11.75
CA ASN A 194 10.44 -8.72 11.28
C ASN A 194 10.80 -9.21 9.89
N CYS A 195 10.65 -10.51 9.66
CA CYS A 195 10.86 -11.15 8.37
C CYS A 195 9.58 -11.85 7.94
N VAL A 196 9.01 -11.44 6.82
CA VAL A 196 7.74 -11.94 6.27
C VAL A 196 8.04 -12.80 5.04
N ASP A 197 7.24 -13.84 4.83
CA ASP A 197 7.28 -14.76 3.68
C ASP A 197 8.65 -15.39 3.43
N LEU A 198 9.27 -15.92 4.49
CA LEU A 198 10.49 -16.72 4.41
C LEU A 198 10.18 -18.17 4.07
N GLU A 199 11.05 -18.81 3.30
CA GLU A 199 11.01 -20.26 3.09
C GLU A 199 11.81 -20.97 4.18
N GLN A 200 11.19 -21.97 4.81
CA GLN A 200 11.89 -22.80 5.80
C GLN A 200 12.71 -23.89 5.10
N ILE A 201 14.03 -23.85 5.26
CA ILE A 201 14.94 -24.88 4.74
C ILE A 201 15.14 -25.99 5.80
N ASP A 202 15.29 -25.59 7.06
CA ASP A 202 15.51 -26.48 8.20
C ASP A 202 14.80 -25.91 9.46
N ASN A 203 14.81 -26.64 10.58
CA ASN A 203 14.18 -26.23 11.84
C ASN A 203 14.63 -24.85 12.35
N GLU A 204 15.85 -24.44 12.04
CA GLU A 204 16.45 -23.18 12.49
C GLU A 204 16.93 -22.29 11.34
N LYS A 205 16.86 -22.77 10.09
CA LYS A 205 17.38 -22.05 8.91
C LYS A 205 16.26 -21.69 7.95
N PHE A 206 16.20 -20.40 7.63
CA PHE A 206 15.20 -19.80 6.77
C PHE A 206 15.87 -19.03 5.64
N GLN A 207 15.24 -18.98 4.48
CA GLN A 207 15.74 -18.28 3.31
C GLN A 207 14.73 -17.26 2.80
N THR A 208 15.25 -16.13 2.35
CA THR A 208 14.46 -15.14 1.63
C THR A 208 13.97 -15.68 0.29
N THR A 209 12.78 -15.27 -0.11
CA THR A 209 12.11 -15.62 -1.36
C THR A 209 11.93 -14.37 -2.23
N ASN A 210 11.30 -14.53 -3.39
CA ASN A 210 10.88 -13.40 -4.21
C ASN A 210 9.72 -12.60 -3.61
N ASP A 211 9.13 -13.07 -2.52
CA ASP A 211 8.03 -12.40 -1.83
C ASP A 211 8.46 -11.85 -0.45
N SER A 212 9.62 -12.27 0.07
CA SER A 212 10.03 -11.85 1.39
C SER A 212 10.19 -10.35 1.57
N LEU A 213 9.81 -9.88 2.77
CA LEU A 213 10.04 -8.53 3.27
C LEU A 213 10.85 -8.61 4.58
N ILE A 214 11.84 -7.73 4.74
CA ILE A 214 12.59 -7.58 5.99
C ILE A 214 12.43 -6.15 6.50
N VAL A 215 11.92 -6.00 7.71
CA VAL A 215 11.60 -4.71 8.35
C VAL A 215 12.55 -4.49 9.51
N ILE A 216 13.31 -3.40 9.48
CA ILE A 216 14.30 -3.07 10.53
C ILE A 216 13.65 -2.23 11.62
N GLU A 217 13.62 -2.71 12.85
CA GLU A 217 13.06 -2.00 14.00
C GLU A 217 11.59 -1.66 13.79
N PRO A 218 10.76 -2.70 13.66
CA PRO A 218 9.37 -2.59 13.21
C PRO A 218 8.46 -1.83 14.20
N ASP A 219 8.81 -1.78 15.49
CA ASP A 219 8.04 -1.02 16.48
C ASP A 219 8.09 0.50 16.24
N TYR A 220 9.05 0.98 15.46
CA TYR A 220 9.12 2.38 15.08
C TYR A 220 8.19 2.65 13.87
N LEU A 221 6.93 2.95 14.15
CA LEU A 221 5.92 3.20 13.11
C LEU A 221 6.22 4.50 12.34
N TYR A 222 6.18 4.45 11.00
CA TYR A 222 6.19 5.63 10.13
C TYR A 222 4.83 5.85 9.48
N ASP A 223 4.47 7.11 9.27
CA ASP A 223 3.27 7.43 8.50
C ASP A 223 3.50 7.16 7.00
N ILE A 224 2.53 6.52 6.34
CA ILE A 224 2.61 6.17 4.93
C ILE A 224 2.81 7.39 4.04
N THR A 225 2.13 8.50 4.33
CA THR A 225 2.24 9.73 3.53
C THR A 225 3.65 10.29 3.63
N GLU A 226 4.30 10.23 4.79
CA GLU A 226 5.69 10.68 4.94
C GLU A 226 6.68 9.82 4.13
N VAL A 227 6.51 8.49 4.15
CA VAL A 227 7.37 7.57 3.37
C VAL A 227 7.11 7.73 1.88
N SER A 228 5.85 7.92 1.47
CA SER A 228 5.47 8.05 0.06
C SER A 228 6.04 9.31 -0.61
N GLN A 229 6.25 10.39 0.14
CA GLN A 229 6.92 11.60 -0.38
C GLN A 229 8.38 11.37 -0.76
N CYS A 230 8.99 10.25 -0.36
CA CYS A 230 10.34 9.89 -0.76
C CYS A 230 10.43 9.32 -2.18
N PHE A 231 9.29 9.04 -2.84
CA PHE A 231 9.26 8.45 -4.17
C PHE A 231 9.24 9.53 -5.26
N THR A 232 10.20 9.46 -6.17
CA THR A 232 10.37 10.40 -7.29
C THR A 232 10.49 9.66 -8.62
N HIS A 233 10.69 10.42 -9.70
CA HIS A 233 10.90 9.86 -11.03
C HIS A 233 12.19 9.02 -11.16
N ASN A 234 13.17 9.23 -10.28
CA ASN A 234 14.44 8.50 -10.24
C ASN A 234 14.46 7.36 -9.22
N GLY A 235 13.28 6.91 -8.78
CA GLY A 235 13.14 5.92 -7.70
C GLY A 235 12.94 6.59 -6.34
N SER A 236 13.16 5.83 -5.26
CA SER A 236 12.98 6.34 -3.90
C SER A 236 14.26 6.94 -3.32
N ASN A 237 14.10 8.02 -2.57
CA ASN A 237 15.17 8.74 -1.91
C ASN A 237 14.77 9.09 -0.46
N ALA A 238 15.24 8.30 0.50
CA ALA A 238 14.95 8.48 1.92
C ALA A 238 15.44 9.81 2.51
N TYR A 239 16.37 10.52 1.85
CA TYR A 239 16.83 11.84 2.30
C TYR A 239 15.70 12.89 2.22
N LEU A 240 14.72 12.72 1.32
CA LEU A 240 13.57 13.62 1.17
C LEU A 240 12.67 13.67 2.41
N TYR A 241 12.59 12.56 3.15
CA TYR A 241 11.91 12.52 4.45
C TYR A 241 12.39 13.64 5.38
N PHE A 242 13.72 13.81 5.46
CA PHE A 242 14.34 14.79 6.34
C PHE A 242 14.12 16.22 5.85
N ILE A 243 14.14 16.45 4.55
CA ILE A 243 13.87 17.77 3.97
C ILE A 243 12.46 18.23 4.36
N TYR A 244 11.45 17.38 4.17
CA TYR A 244 10.07 17.71 4.53
C TYR A 244 9.83 17.80 6.03
N LYS A 245 10.58 17.03 6.83
CA LYS A 245 10.51 17.09 8.29
C LYS A 245 11.14 18.37 8.86
N PHE A 246 12.24 18.86 8.27
CA PHE A 246 12.88 20.11 8.71
C PHE A 246 12.19 21.36 8.16
N PHE A 247 11.55 21.28 6.99
CA PHE A 247 10.86 22.39 6.34
C PHE A 247 9.41 22.02 6.03
N PRO A 248 8.56 21.97 7.05
CA PRO A 248 7.13 21.69 6.83
C PRO A 248 6.52 22.78 5.96
N ARG A 249 5.75 22.37 4.95
CA ARG A 249 5.06 23.28 4.03
C ARG A 249 4.01 24.11 4.79
N SER A 250 3.91 25.40 4.47
CA SER A 250 2.89 26.28 5.02
C SER A 250 1.51 26.04 4.38
N ASN A 251 0.45 26.44 5.08
CA ASN A 251 -0.90 26.42 4.51
C ASN A 251 -0.97 27.34 3.28
N THR A 252 -1.18 26.73 2.11
CA THR A 252 -1.42 27.40 0.83
C THR A 252 -2.90 27.35 0.45
N PHE A 253 -3.30 28.17 -0.53
CA PHE A 253 -4.62 28.08 -1.15
C PHE A 253 -4.96 26.65 -1.58
N TYR A 254 -4.02 25.94 -2.23
CA TYR A 254 -4.23 24.58 -2.72
C TYR A 254 -4.32 23.54 -1.61
N SER A 255 -3.57 23.68 -0.51
CA SER A 255 -3.74 22.78 0.65
C SER A 255 -5.11 22.95 1.31
N PHE A 256 -5.62 24.19 1.36
CA PHE A 256 -6.94 24.46 1.89
C PHE A 256 -8.03 23.95 0.96
N LEU A 257 -7.90 24.19 -0.35
CA LEU A 257 -8.77 23.61 -1.37
C LEU A 257 -8.83 22.08 -1.25
N GLY A 258 -7.67 21.42 -1.10
CA GLY A 258 -7.61 19.96 -0.90
C GLY A 258 -8.39 19.49 0.32
N ASN A 259 -8.26 20.18 1.46
CA ASN A 259 -9.04 19.86 2.66
C ASN A 259 -10.55 20.02 2.43
N LEU A 260 -10.97 21.03 1.67
CA LEU A 260 -12.39 21.20 1.31
C LEU A 260 -12.85 20.09 0.36
N VAL A 261 -12.03 19.70 -0.62
CA VAL A 261 -12.35 18.60 -1.55
C VAL A 261 -12.54 17.27 -0.81
N ASN A 262 -11.71 16.98 0.20
CA ASN A 262 -11.89 15.80 1.06
C ASN A 262 -13.22 15.86 1.81
N HIS A 263 -13.52 17.00 2.46
CA HIS A 263 -14.80 17.21 3.15
C HIS A 263 -16.00 17.02 2.20
N PHE A 264 -15.91 17.53 0.97
CA PHE A 264 -16.94 17.33 -0.03
C PHE A 264 -17.14 15.86 -0.38
N PHE A 265 -16.06 15.09 -0.49
CA PHE A 265 -16.16 13.68 -0.79
C PHE A 265 -16.82 12.92 0.35
N ASP A 266 -16.42 13.17 1.59
CA ASP A 266 -16.99 12.55 2.78
C ASP A 266 -18.51 12.76 2.86
N GLU A 267 -18.98 14.01 2.69
CA GLU A 267 -20.41 14.33 2.72
C GLU A 267 -21.19 13.70 1.55
N LEU A 268 -20.59 13.62 0.36
CA LEU A 268 -21.20 13.02 -0.82
C LEU A 268 -21.25 11.48 -0.74
N LEU A 269 -20.29 10.84 -0.07
CA LEU A 269 -20.33 9.40 0.19
C LEU A 269 -21.47 9.02 1.13
N VAL A 270 -21.79 9.90 2.10
CA VAL A 270 -22.95 9.72 2.99
C VAL A 270 -24.26 9.99 2.25
N ASN A 271 -24.30 11.06 1.46
CA ASN A 271 -25.49 11.41 0.67
C ASN A 271 -25.09 12.09 -0.66
N PRO A 272 -25.14 11.37 -1.79
CA PRO A 272 -24.74 11.91 -3.10
C PRO A 272 -25.64 13.04 -3.63
N GLU A 273 -26.82 13.23 -3.06
CA GLU A 273 -27.79 14.25 -3.48
C GLU A 273 -27.66 15.58 -2.72
N GLN A 274 -26.68 15.69 -1.81
CA GLN A 274 -26.42 16.94 -1.10
C GLN A 274 -26.08 18.10 -2.05
N ASN A 275 -26.63 19.28 -1.76
CA ASN A 275 -26.41 20.48 -2.58
C ASN A 275 -25.04 21.11 -2.32
N PHE A 276 -24.36 21.52 -3.41
CA PHE A 276 -23.06 22.20 -3.39
C PHE A 276 -22.95 23.33 -2.37
N GLU A 277 -23.92 24.25 -2.31
CA GLU A 277 -23.84 25.43 -1.44
C GLU A 277 -23.93 25.05 0.04
N SER A 278 -24.72 24.03 0.37
CA SER A 278 -24.83 23.51 1.74
C SER A 278 -23.51 22.92 2.21
N ILE A 279 -22.93 22.01 1.41
CA ILE A 279 -21.63 21.38 1.72
C ILE A 279 -20.53 22.45 1.81
N PHE A 280 -20.54 23.42 0.89
CA PHE A 280 -19.54 24.50 0.88
C PHE A 280 -19.54 25.30 2.19
N LEU A 281 -20.73 25.72 2.65
CA LEU A 281 -20.85 26.50 3.89
C LEU A 281 -20.43 25.67 5.12
N ASP A 282 -20.84 24.40 5.17
CA ASP A 282 -20.41 23.48 6.23
C ASP A 282 -18.88 23.32 6.25
N ALA A 283 -18.27 23.06 5.10
CA ALA A 283 -16.82 22.88 4.96
C ALA A 283 -16.02 24.11 5.44
N ILE A 284 -16.46 25.31 5.05
CA ILE A 284 -15.84 26.57 5.49
C ILE A 284 -16.02 26.75 7.00
N SER A 285 -17.18 26.42 7.56
CA SER A 285 -17.44 26.55 9.00
C SER A 285 -16.50 25.68 9.85
N LYS A 286 -16.25 24.44 9.40
CA LYS A 286 -15.33 23.48 10.06
C LYS A 286 -13.87 23.92 10.04
N LYS A 287 -13.48 24.78 9.09
CA LYS A 287 -12.09 25.28 8.93
C LYS A 287 -12.01 26.81 8.93
N PHE A 288 -12.89 27.46 9.68
CA PHE A 288 -13.09 28.91 9.63
C PHE A 288 -11.82 29.73 9.91
N LEU A 289 -11.00 29.32 10.88
CA LEU A 289 -9.76 30.04 11.22
C LEU A 289 -8.74 30.02 10.07
N ALA A 290 -8.59 28.87 9.40
CA ALA A 290 -7.70 28.75 8.24
C ALA A 290 -8.23 29.57 7.05
N TYR A 291 -9.55 29.59 6.85
CA TYR A 291 -10.19 30.48 5.88
C TYR A 291 -9.88 31.96 6.16
N LEU A 292 -9.99 32.42 7.41
CA LEU A 292 -9.68 33.81 7.77
C LEU A 292 -8.22 34.17 7.49
N GLU A 293 -7.29 33.26 7.75
CA GLU A 293 -5.87 33.47 7.44
C GLU A 293 -5.64 33.63 5.92
N LEU A 294 -6.26 32.77 5.10
CA LEU A 294 -6.18 32.88 3.66
C LEU A 294 -6.83 34.15 3.14
N LYS A 295 -7.99 34.53 3.68
CA LYS A 295 -8.71 35.75 3.29
C LYS A 295 -7.88 37.01 3.51
N LYS A 296 -7.05 37.06 4.56
CA LYS A 296 -6.13 38.18 4.79
C LYS A 296 -5.09 38.33 3.67
N LYS A 297 -4.67 37.21 3.08
CA LYS A 297 -3.68 37.17 1.98
C LYS A 297 -4.35 37.33 0.60
N PHE A 298 -5.59 36.86 0.47
CA PHE A 298 -6.37 36.78 -0.76
C PHE A 298 -7.83 37.22 -0.51
N PRO A 299 -8.17 38.51 -0.71
CA PRO A 299 -9.50 39.04 -0.38
C PRO A 299 -10.67 38.31 -1.06
N ASP A 300 -10.49 37.89 -2.32
CA ASP A 300 -11.50 37.22 -3.15
C ASP A 300 -11.49 35.69 -3.03
N VAL A 301 -10.86 35.14 -1.98
CA VAL A 301 -10.67 33.69 -1.79
C VAL A 301 -11.97 32.89 -1.86
N LEU A 302 -13.10 33.44 -1.39
CA LEU A 302 -14.37 32.70 -1.34
C LEU A 302 -14.93 32.42 -2.74
N SER A 303 -14.92 33.42 -3.64
CA SER A 303 -15.36 33.24 -5.02
C SER A 303 -14.43 32.30 -5.79
N GLU A 304 -13.12 32.40 -5.58
CA GLU A 304 -12.17 31.52 -6.26
C GLU A 304 -12.29 30.07 -5.77
N LEU A 305 -12.49 29.86 -4.46
CA LEU A 305 -12.74 28.53 -3.91
C LEU A 305 -13.98 27.89 -4.51
N LYS A 306 -15.10 28.62 -4.61
CA LYS A 306 -16.32 28.10 -5.24
C LYS A 306 -16.08 27.68 -6.68
N LYS A 307 -15.42 28.53 -7.46
CA LYS A 307 -15.08 28.27 -8.86
C LYS A 307 -14.20 27.04 -9.02
N GLU A 308 -13.14 26.91 -8.22
CA GLU A 308 -12.26 25.73 -8.28
C GLU A 308 -12.93 24.46 -7.76
N LEU A 309 -13.81 24.54 -6.75
CA LEU A 309 -14.50 23.37 -6.16
C LEU A 309 -15.60 22.79 -7.04
N LEU A 310 -16.25 23.59 -7.89
CA LEU A 310 -17.41 23.15 -8.64
C LEU A 310 -17.11 21.94 -9.57
N PRO A 311 -16.01 21.93 -10.36
CA PRO A 311 -15.60 20.73 -11.10
C PRO A 311 -15.35 19.51 -10.22
N HIS A 312 -14.70 19.71 -9.05
CA HIS A 312 -14.47 18.62 -8.09
C HIS A 312 -15.80 18.03 -7.61
N TYR A 313 -16.76 18.87 -7.21
CA TYR A 313 -18.08 18.43 -6.77
C TYR A 313 -18.78 17.55 -7.81
N HIS A 314 -18.78 17.94 -9.09
CA HIS A 314 -19.41 17.14 -10.13
C HIS A 314 -18.75 15.77 -10.32
N THR A 315 -17.41 15.72 -10.34
CA THR A 315 -16.66 14.46 -10.41
C THR A 315 -16.93 13.58 -9.19
N LEU A 316 -16.82 14.15 -7.99
CA LEU A 316 -17.01 13.44 -6.72
C LEU A 316 -18.43 12.90 -6.59
N ARG A 317 -19.46 13.68 -6.94
CA ARG A 317 -20.86 13.23 -6.91
C ARG A 317 -21.08 12.03 -7.83
N LYS A 318 -20.54 12.06 -9.05
CA LYS A 318 -20.62 10.94 -9.99
C LYS A 318 -19.97 9.68 -9.41
N ILE A 319 -18.81 9.84 -8.76
CA ILE A 319 -18.12 8.71 -8.12
C ILE A 319 -18.88 8.19 -6.91
N ALA A 320 -19.39 9.06 -6.03
CA ALA A 320 -20.14 8.65 -4.85
C ALA A 320 -21.36 7.79 -5.20
N ILE A 321 -22.12 8.16 -6.23
CA ILE A 321 -23.26 7.36 -6.74
C ILE A 321 -22.79 5.96 -7.18
N ASN A 322 -21.64 5.85 -7.84
CA ASN A 322 -21.11 4.56 -8.27
C ASN A 322 -20.61 3.69 -7.11
N LEU A 323 -20.28 4.30 -5.97
CA LEU A 323 -19.78 3.59 -4.79
C LEU A 323 -20.89 3.22 -3.80
N GLU A 324 -22.10 3.77 -3.95
CA GLU A 324 -23.29 3.48 -3.13
C GLU A 324 -23.60 1.99 -2.90
N PRO A 325 -23.36 1.07 -3.86
CA PRO A 325 -23.62 -0.37 -3.65
C PRO A 325 -22.70 -1.05 -2.61
N TYR A 326 -21.59 -0.41 -2.21
CA TYR A 326 -20.61 -0.98 -1.29
C TYR A 326 -20.80 -0.46 0.13
N ALA A 327 -20.35 -1.22 1.13
CA ALA A 327 -20.17 -0.65 2.47
C ALA A 327 -18.95 0.27 2.44
N ILE A 328 -19.10 1.49 2.98
CA ILE A 328 -18.08 2.55 2.88
C ILE A 328 -17.59 2.91 4.28
N GLN A 329 -16.29 2.77 4.50
CA GLN A 329 -15.61 3.36 5.65
C GLN A 329 -14.88 4.63 5.21
N ILE A 330 -15.16 5.74 5.89
CA ILE A 330 -14.56 7.06 5.62
C ILE A 330 -13.47 7.32 6.65
N GLU A 331 -12.29 7.73 6.17
CA GLU A 331 -11.10 8.02 6.97
C GLU A 331 -10.61 6.89 7.91
N PRO A 332 -10.68 5.58 7.56
CA PRO A 332 -10.24 4.53 8.47
C PRO A 332 -8.72 4.59 8.69
N THR A 333 -8.31 4.39 9.94
CA THR A 333 -6.89 4.46 10.35
C THR A 333 -6.37 3.09 10.73
N PHE A 334 -5.25 2.69 10.15
CA PHE A 334 -4.62 1.40 10.41
C PHE A 334 -3.19 1.57 10.92
N PHE A 335 -2.70 0.55 11.62
CA PHE A 335 -1.27 0.38 11.84
C PHE A 335 -0.86 -1.07 11.65
N SER A 336 0.43 -1.25 11.40
CA SER A 336 1.08 -2.54 11.31
C SER A 336 2.46 -2.45 11.94
N ALA A 337 2.59 -2.97 13.15
CA ALA A 337 3.86 -3.29 13.79
C ALA A 337 4.55 -4.51 13.15
N ILE A 338 3.93 -5.15 12.15
CA ILE A 338 4.62 -6.09 11.25
C ILE A 338 5.52 -5.30 10.30
N TYR A 339 4.97 -4.28 9.64
CA TYR A 339 5.67 -3.46 8.64
C TYR A 339 6.31 -2.17 9.18
N GLY A 340 6.03 -1.82 10.42
CA GLY A 340 6.48 -0.56 11.02
C GLY A 340 5.87 0.66 10.34
N LEU A 341 4.57 0.57 10.04
CA LEU A 341 3.79 1.57 9.32
C LEU A 341 2.49 1.90 10.04
N ALA A 342 2.02 3.12 9.84
CA ALA A 342 0.66 3.56 10.17
C ALA A 342 0.16 4.49 9.07
N GLY A 343 -1.16 4.63 8.95
CA GLY A 343 -1.73 5.56 7.99
C GLY A 343 -3.23 5.61 8.06
N ARG A 344 -3.77 6.71 7.56
CA ARG A 344 -5.20 6.94 7.39
C ARG A 344 -5.53 6.90 5.91
N MET A 345 -6.41 6.00 5.52
CA MET A 345 -6.92 5.92 4.14
C MET A 345 -8.07 6.91 4.01
N ASP A 346 -8.32 7.46 2.81
CA ASP A 346 -9.50 8.32 2.62
C ASP A 346 -10.79 7.48 2.64
N VAL A 347 -10.83 6.39 1.86
CA VAL A 347 -11.99 5.49 1.78
C VAL A 347 -11.56 4.04 1.68
N LEU A 348 -12.24 3.17 2.45
CA LEU A 348 -12.19 1.72 2.30
C LEU A 348 -13.59 1.20 1.94
N LEU A 349 -13.69 0.51 0.82
CA LEU A 349 -14.91 -0.15 0.37
C LEU A 349 -14.87 -1.61 0.79
N GLU A 350 -15.98 -2.09 1.32
CA GLU A 350 -16.16 -3.46 1.78
C GLU A 350 -17.36 -4.10 1.10
N SER A 351 -17.26 -5.40 0.85
CA SER A 351 -18.37 -6.19 0.33
C SER A 351 -19.04 -6.94 1.48
N PRO A 352 -20.35 -6.72 1.73
CA PRO A 352 -21.09 -7.50 2.73
C PRO A 352 -21.09 -9.01 2.42
N ALA A 353 -21.00 -9.39 1.14
CA ALA A 353 -20.98 -10.79 0.70
C ALA A 353 -19.59 -11.43 0.79
N HIS A 354 -18.53 -10.64 0.69
CA HIS A 354 -17.14 -11.11 0.68
C HIS A 354 -16.30 -10.32 1.69
N PRO A 355 -16.21 -10.78 2.95
CA PRO A 355 -15.54 -10.02 4.03
C PRO A 355 -14.07 -9.67 3.76
N ASN A 356 -13.36 -10.51 2.99
CA ASN A 356 -11.95 -10.29 2.62
C ASN A 356 -11.79 -9.32 1.43
N TRP A 357 -12.88 -8.96 0.75
CA TRP A 357 -12.85 -7.95 -0.31
C TRP A 357 -12.80 -6.56 0.31
N LYS A 358 -11.65 -5.90 0.11
CA LYS A 358 -11.32 -4.59 0.66
C LYS A 358 -10.72 -3.76 -0.46
N THR A 359 -11.45 -2.75 -0.93
CA THR A 359 -10.98 -1.87 -2.00
C THR A 359 -10.66 -0.47 -1.48
N ILE A 360 -9.44 0.00 -1.73
CA ILE A 360 -8.94 1.28 -1.22
C ILE A 360 -9.17 2.37 -2.27
N VAL A 361 -9.70 3.52 -1.88
CA VAL A 361 -9.82 4.71 -2.72
C VAL A 361 -9.11 5.89 -2.07
N GLU A 362 -8.00 6.34 -2.67
CA GLU A 362 -7.21 7.48 -2.21
C GLU A 362 -7.53 8.73 -3.03
N LEU A 363 -7.99 9.79 -2.39
CA LEU A 363 -8.41 11.05 -3.04
C LEU A 363 -7.24 12.02 -3.21
N LYS A 364 -7.16 12.61 -4.40
CA LYS A 364 -6.23 13.69 -4.74
C LYS A 364 -6.98 14.84 -5.41
N SER A 365 -6.76 16.05 -4.91
CA SER A 365 -7.34 17.29 -5.45
C SER A 365 -6.47 17.95 -6.53
N GLY A 366 -5.18 17.61 -6.60
CA GLY A 366 -4.26 18.14 -7.60
C GLY A 366 -4.53 17.64 -9.01
N THR A 367 -3.97 18.34 -10.00
CA THR A 367 -4.01 17.90 -11.40
C THR A 367 -3.22 16.59 -11.57
N PRO A 368 -3.79 15.56 -12.22
CA PRO A 368 -3.04 14.34 -12.54
C PRO A 368 -1.92 14.63 -13.56
N PRO A 369 -0.94 13.71 -13.71
CA PRO A 369 0.04 13.80 -14.78
C PRO A 369 -0.63 13.78 -16.16
N LYS A 370 -0.14 14.62 -17.08
CA LYS A 370 -0.65 14.68 -18.47
C LYS A 370 -0.24 13.48 -19.32
N ALA A 371 0.83 12.80 -18.94
CA ALA A 371 1.37 11.63 -19.63
C ALA A 371 1.75 10.56 -18.60
N ASN A 372 1.90 9.32 -19.07
CA ASN A 372 2.39 8.26 -18.21
C ASN A 372 3.83 8.56 -17.78
N LEU A 373 4.07 8.52 -16.48
CA LEU A 373 5.36 8.79 -15.87
C LEU A 373 6.17 7.50 -15.78
N ARG A 374 7.46 7.59 -16.11
CA ARG A 374 8.43 6.52 -15.93
C ARG A 374 8.65 6.25 -14.44
N PHE A 375 8.53 5.00 -14.01
CA PHE A 375 8.79 4.53 -12.66
C PHE A 375 9.91 3.49 -12.71
N GLN A 376 10.93 3.64 -11.85
CA GLN A 376 12.09 2.75 -11.78
C GLN A 376 12.24 2.17 -10.36
N LEU A 377 12.42 0.85 -10.26
CA LEU A 377 12.68 0.17 -8.98
C LEU A 377 14.19 -0.03 -8.76
N SER A 378 14.60 -0.38 -7.53
CA SER A 378 16.01 -0.62 -7.20
C SER A 378 16.67 -1.77 -7.97
N ASP A 379 15.88 -2.69 -8.52
CA ASP A 379 16.38 -3.78 -9.39
C ASP A 379 16.54 -3.37 -10.86
N ASN A 380 16.38 -2.08 -11.16
CA ASN A 380 16.39 -1.48 -12.50
C ASN A 380 15.21 -1.85 -13.40
N SER A 381 14.18 -2.50 -12.89
CA SER A 381 12.93 -2.64 -13.63
C SER A 381 12.28 -1.27 -13.86
N ILE A 382 11.68 -1.10 -15.04
CA ILE A 382 11.05 0.15 -15.48
C ILE A 382 9.65 -0.15 -15.98
N PHE A 383 8.69 0.64 -15.52
CA PHE A 383 7.31 0.64 -16.03
C PHE A 383 6.76 2.06 -16.03
N PHE A 384 5.54 2.23 -16.57
CA PHE A 384 4.94 3.55 -16.74
C PHE A 384 3.58 3.61 -16.05
N VAL A 385 3.31 4.70 -15.33
CA VAL A 385 2.05 4.89 -14.58
C VAL A 385 1.41 6.26 -14.86
N PRO A 386 0.07 6.34 -14.98
CA PRO A 386 -0.67 7.59 -15.14
C PRO A 386 -0.88 8.35 -13.81
N MET A 387 0.08 8.28 -12.88
CA MET A 387 -0.04 8.75 -11.51
C MET A 387 1.28 9.36 -11.03
N TRP A 388 1.22 10.37 -10.17
CA TRP A 388 2.42 10.89 -9.50
C TRP A 388 3.07 9.81 -8.64
N HIS A 389 4.41 9.73 -8.62
CA HIS A 389 5.16 8.69 -7.93
C HIS A 389 4.80 8.57 -6.45
N SER A 390 4.68 9.71 -5.76
CA SER A 390 4.30 9.75 -4.34
C SER A 390 2.87 9.29 -4.10
N HIS A 391 1.93 9.63 -4.99
CA HIS A 391 0.54 9.17 -4.88
C HIS A 391 0.48 7.64 -5.07
N TYR A 392 1.19 7.12 -6.08
CA TYR A 392 1.26 5.68 -6.31
C TYR A 392 1.89 4.95 -5.12
N ALA A 393 3.04 5.43 -4.62
CA ALA A 393 3.68 4.86 -3.44
C ALA A 393 2.78 4.88 -2.20
N GLN A 394 1.94 5.91 -2.02
CA GLN A 394 1.00 5.98 -0.90
C GLN A 394 0.02 4.81 -0.93
N THR A 395 -0.55 4.48 -2.10
CA THR A 395 -1.42 3.31 -2.24
C THR A 395 -0.71 1.98 -1.96
N ILE A 396 0.58 1.87 -2.27
CA ILE A 396 1.40 0.70 -1.92
C ILE A 396 1.56 0.56 -0.39
N GLY A 397 1.80 1.68 0.30
CA GLY A 397 1.80 1.70 1.76
C GLY A 397 0.47 1.25 2.35
N TYR A 398 -0.65 1.71 1.79
CA TYR A 398 -1.97 1.30 2.25
C TYR A 398 -2.28 -0.17 1.97
N ASN A 399 -1.83 -0.70 0.83
CA ASN A 399 -1.88 -2.13 0.55
C ASN A 399 -1.15 -2.94 1.63
N LEU A 400 0.05 -2.52 2.07
CA LEU A 400 0.77 -3.17 3.18
C LEU A 400 -0.07 -3.21 4.47
N LEU A 401 -0.73 -2.10 4.83
CA LEU A 401 -1.59 -2.09 6.03
C LEU A 401 -2.81 -3.00 5.86
N ALA A 402 -3.52 -2.89 4.74
CA ALA A 402 -4.72 -3.68 4.49
C ALA A 402 -4.41 -5.18 4.46
N ASP A 403 -3.31 -5.59 3.81
CA ASP A 403 -2.85 -6.98 3.74
C ASP A 403 -2.41 -7.51 5.11
N SER A 404 -1.90 -6.66 6.01
CA SER A 404 -1.53 -7.08 7.37
C SER A 404 -2.72 -7.34 8.29
N VAL A 405 -3.87 -6.73 8.00
CA VAL A 405 -5.08 -6.85 8.82
C VAL A 405 -6.06 -7.87 8.23
N THR A 406 -6.07 -8.01 6.89
CA THR A 406 -6.97 -8.92 6.18
C THR A 406 -6.15 -10.02 5.48
N SER A 407 -6.14 -11.22 6.06
CA SER A 407 -5.52 -12.38 5.42
C SER A 407 -6.20 -12.70 4.08
N GLU A 408 -5.41 -13.00 3.06
CA GLU A 408 -5.90 -13.27 1.69
C GLU A 408 -6.84 -12.18 1.17
N ARG A 409 -6.49 -10.90 1.46
CA ARG A 409 -7.26 -9.75 1.02
C ARG A 409 -7.50 -9.81 -0.49
N LYS A 410 -8.75 -9.60 -0.87
CA LYS A 410 -9.21 -9.40 -2.24
C LYS A 410 -9.56 -7.94 -2.50
N GLY A 411 -9.73 -7.59 -3.77
CA GLY A 411 -10.15 -6.26 -4.20
C GLY A 411 -8.98 -5.35 -4.57
N SER A 412 -9.31 -4.12 -4.95
CA SER A 412 -8.41 -3.23 -5.67
C SER A 412 -7.86 -2.09 -4.83
N SER A 413 -6.91 -1.35 -5.39
CA SER A 413 -6.52 -0.05 -4.87
C SER A 413 -6.57 0.96 -5.99
N MET A 414 -7.11 2.14 -5.72
CA MET A 414 -7.26 3.16 -6.74
C MET A 414 -6.99 4.56 -6.21
N ILE A 415 -6.54 5.43 -7.11
CA ILE A 415 -6.37 6.86 -6.87
C ILE A 415 -7.48 7.61 -7.60
N LEU A 416 -8.20 8.44 -6.85
CA LEU A 416 -9.25 9.33 -7.33
C LEU A 416 -8.68 10.74 -7.53
N TYR A 417 -8.42 11.12 -8.78
CA TYR A 417 -8.11 12.50 -9.13
C TYR A 417 -9.41 13.27 -9.37
N SER A 418 -9.91 13.95 -8.35
CA SER A 418 -11.19 14.67 -8.42
C SER A 418 -11.21 15.81 -9.45
N LYS A 419 -10.05 16.34 -9.86
CA LYS A 419 -9.93 17.36 -10.92
C LYS A 419 -10.12 16.79 -12.34
N ASP A 420 -10.02 15.47 -12.51
CA ASP A 420 -10.17 14.79 -13.80
C ASP A 420 -11.62 14.29 -13.97
N GLY A 421 -12.44 15.05 -14.70
CA GLY A 421 -13.85 14.73 -14.90
C GLY A 421 -14.11 13.61 -15.91
N GLU A 422 -13.15 13.32 -16.80
CA GLU A 422 -13.31 12.28 -17.82
C GLU A 422 -12.96 10.91 -17.26
N LYS A 423 -11.77 10.82 -16.67
CA LYS A 423 -11.24 9.60 -16.10
C LYS A 423 -10.74 9.95 -14.71
N PRO A 424 -11.57 9.87 -13.67
CA PRO A 424 -11.14 10.22 -12.31
C PRO A 424 -10.33 9.13 -11.61
N LEU A 425 -10.64 7.85 -11.86
CA LEU A 425 -10.07 6.72 -11.12
C LEU A 425 -8.87 6.10 -11.85
N ARG A 426 -7.80 5.80 -11.11
CA ARG A 426 -6.59 5.13 -11.60
C ARG A 426 -6.32 3.88 -10.78
N GLU A 427 -6.23 2.72 -11.42
CA GLU A 427 -5.87 1.48 -10.73
C GLU A 427 -4.41 1.51 -10.27
N ALA A 428 -4.19 1.14 -9.02
CA ALA A 428 -2.89 0.97 -8.42
C ALA A 428 -2.67 -0.49 -8.02
N ILE A 429 -1.62 -1.10 -8.57
CA ILE A 429 -1.37 -2.54 -8.46
C ILE A 429 -0.82 -2.88 -7.07
N ASN A 430 -1.37 -3.93 -6.45
CA ASN A 430 -0.82 -4.51 -5.22
C ASN A 430 0.36 -5.47 -5.52
N ASP A 431 1.50 -4.93 -5.97
CA ASP A 431 2.68 -5.72 -6.37
C ASP A 431 3.75 -5.83 -5.25
N ILE A 432 4.34 -7.02 -5.11
CA ILE A 432 5.31 -7.32 -4.06
C ILE A 432 6.67 -6.62 -4.24
N ASN A 433 7.09 -6.35 -5.48
CA ASN A 433 8.32 -5.61 -5.71
C ASN A 433 8.15 -4.14 -5.28
N LEU A 434 6.98 -3.55 -5.52
CA LEU A 434 6.65 -2.21 -5.03
C LEU A 434 6.60 -2.14 -3.51
N LYS A 435 5.97 -3.12 -2.86
CA LYS A 435 5.98 -3.24 -1.40
C LYS A 435 7.40 -3.31 -0.86
N ARG A 436 8.27 -4.11 -1.48
CA ARG A 436 9.68 -4.22 -1.11
C ARG A 436 10.40 -2.88 -1.21
N GLU A 437 10.21 -2.13 -2.28
CA GLU A 437 10.80 -0.79 -2.42
C GLU A 437 10.28 0.18 -1.34
N PHE A 438 9.01 0.08 -0.97
CA PHE A 438 8.43 0.85 0.14
C PHE A 438 9.09 0.51 1.47
N ILE A 439 9.21 -0.78 1.82
CA ILE A 439 9.87 -1.24 3.04
C ILE A 439 11.35 -0.86 3.06
N LYS A 440 12.08 -1.00 1.93
CA LYS A 440 13.47 -0.53 1.81
C LYS A 440 13.59 0.95 2.13
N THR A 441 12.72 1.78 1.56
CA THR A 441 12.71 3.23 1.79
C THR A 441 12.45 3.54 3.26
N ARG A 442 11.47 2.88 3.87
CA ARG A 442 11.17 2.99 5.31
C ARG A 442 12.34 2.57 6.20
N ASN A 443 13.00 1.46 5.87
CA ASN A 443 14.20 1.01 6.60
C ASN A 443 15.35 2.01 6.48
N TRP A 444 15.57 2.60 5.31
CA TRP A 444 16.58 3.64 5.12
C TRP A 444 16.30 4.90 5.94
N ILE A 445 15.04 5.32 6.05
CA ILE A 445 14.63 6.42 6.92
C ILE A 445 15.03 6.12 8.37
N TYR A 446 14.70 4.93 8.88
CA TYR A 446 15.09 4.51 10.23
C TYR A 446 16.60 4.53 10.45
N LEU A 447 17.37 3.98 9.50
CA LEU A 447 18.83 3.92 9.61
C LEU A 447 19.45 5.34 9.68
N LEU A 448 18.95 6.27 8.87
CA LEU A 448 19.37 7.68 8.90
C LEU A 448 18.97 8.39 10.20
N GLU A 449 17.73 8.20 10.69
CA GLU A 449 17.29 8.73 11.98
C GLU A 449 18.13 8.18 13.15
N SER A 450 18.49 6.89 13.09
CA SER A 450 19.35 6.24 14.08
C SER A 450 20.77 6.83 14.11
N GLN A 451 21.32 7.25 12.97
CA GLN A 451 22.61 7.97 12.95
C GLN A 451 22.49 9.34 13.63
N LEU A 452 21.44 10.10 13.32
CA LEU A 452 21.18 11.41 13.94
C LEU A 452 20.99 11.30 15.45
N ALA A 453 20.24 10.29 15.92
CA ALA A 453 20.05 10.00 17.35
C ALA A 453 21.39 9.76 18.09
N LYS A 454 22.36 9.15 17.39
CA LYS A 454 23.73 8.89 17.87
C LYS A 454 24.68 10.08 17.72
N GLY A 455 24.19 11.24 17.26
CA GLY A 455 25.01 12.43 17.03
C GLY A 455 25.89 12.35 15.78
N LYS A 456 25.55 11.49 14.81
CA LYS A 456 26.25 11.39 13.53
C LYS A 456 25.47 12.15 12.46
N PHE A 457 26.04 13.25 12.02
CA PHE A 457 25.36 14.25 11.18
C PHE A 457 25.83 14.25 9.71
N SER A 458 26.47 13.16 9.25
CA SER A 458 26.96 13.04 7.87
C SER A 458 25.86 13.14 6.81
N ILE A 459 24.60 12.89 7.19
CA ILE A 459 23.42 13.07 6.34
C ILE A 459 23.37 14.47 5.70
N PHE A 460 23.81 15.52 6.40
CA PHE A 460 23.78 16.88 5.86
C PHE A 460 24.82 17.08 4.76
N ASN A 461 25.94 16.34 4.77
CA ASN A 461 26.90 16.34 3.67
C ASN A 461 26.29 15.68 2.42
N SER A 462 25.61 14.55 2.58
CA SER A 462 24.92 13.87 1.47
C SER A 462 23.77 14.71 0.91
N LEU A 463 23.00 15.40 1.76
CA LEU A 463 21.98 16.36 1.34
C LEU A 463 22.59 17.52 0.53
N LYS A 464 23.78 18.00 0.92
CA LYS A 464 24.53 19.02 0.16
C LYS A 464 24.90 18.53 -1.23
N GLU A 465 25.43 17.32 -1.34
CA GLU A 465 25.77 16.72 -2.63
C GLU A 465 24.53 16.54 -3.52
N LEU A 466 23.44 16.04 -2.95
CA LEU A 466 22.16 15.89 -3.65
C LEU A 466 21.60 17.24 -4.12
N SER A 467 21.74 18.31 -3.32
CA SER A 467 21.27 19.65 -3.70
C SER A 467 22.04 20.25 -4.89
N ASN A 468 23.28 19.81 -5.11
CA ASN A 468 24.13 20.27 -6.20
C ASN A 468 23.91 19.51 -7.51
N ASN A 469 23.22 18.35 -7.49
CA ASN A 469 22.94 17.57 -8.68
C ASN A 469 21.74 18.14 -9.47
N ASN A 470 21.93 18.22 -10.79
CA ASN A 470 21.17 19.09 -11.70
C ASN A 470 19.83 18.49 -12.21
N ASP A 471 18.99 17.84 -11.41
CA ASP A 471 17.80 17.16 -11.99
C ASP A 471 16.41 17.33 -11.34
N ASP A 472 16.18 18.25 -10.39
CA ASP A 472 14.79 18.41 -9.93
C ASP A 472 14.37 19.79 -9.37
N HIS A 473 13.06 20.06 -9.37
CA HIS A 473 12.44 21.24 -8.72
C HIS A 473 12.66 21.27 -7.19
N GLN A 474 13.11 20.15 -6.62
CA GLN A 474 13.48 19.98 -5.21
C GLN A 474 14.82 20.68 -4.84
N ARG A 475 15.55 21.23 -5.83
CA ARG A 475 16.83 21.93 -5.63
C ARG A 475 16.75 23.13 -4.67
N ALA A 476 15.70 23.93 -4.74
CA ALA A 476 15.65 25.20 -3.99
C ALA A 476 15.52 24.98 -2.48
N GLU A 477 14.65 24.05 -2.07
CA GLU A 477 14.46 23.70 -0.66
C GLU A 477 15.71 23.01 -0.11
N ASN A 478 16.26 22.03 -0.83
CA ASN A 478 17.48 21.29 -0.42
C ASN A 478 18.67 22.22 -0.23
N LYS A 479 18.87 23.15 -1.17
CA LYS A 479 19.98 24.11 -1.12
C LYS A 479 19.83 25.06 0.05
N LEU A 480 18.62 25.51 0.38
CA LEU A 480 18.39 26.38 1.53
C LEU A 480 18.78 25.72 2.86
N ILE A 481 18.43 24.44 3.07
CA ILE A 481 18.80 23.70 4.31
C ILE A 481 20.31 23.67 4.48
N VAL A 482 20.97 23.28 3.39
CA VAL A 482 22.41 23.10 3.33
C VAL A 482 23.10 24.45 3.51
N ASP A 483 22.68 25.47 2.77
CA ASP A 483 23.26 26.81 2.88
C ASP A 483 23.06 27.38 4.28
N ILE A 484 21.90 27.18 4.91
CA ILE A 484 21.70 27.57 6.32
C ILE A 484 22.65 26.78 7.21
N LEU A 485 22.57 25.45 7.24
CA LEU A 485 23.34 24.62 8.19
C LEU A 485 24.87 24.72 8.03
N PHE A 486 25.36 24.99 6.82
CA PHE A 486 26.79 25.11 6.55
C PHE A 486 27.34 26.53 6.69
N ASN A 487 26.50 27.57 6.67
CA ASN A 487 26.93 28.96 6.84
C ASN A 487 26.70 29.52 8.25
N LEU A 488 26.11 28.73 9.16
CA LEU A 488 25.96 29.12 10.56
C LEU A 488 27.30 29.22 11.30
N GLU A 489 27.35 30.13 12.26
CA GLU A 489 28.45 30.22 13.22
C GLU A 489 28.64 28.88 13.97
N PRO A 490 29.88 28.48 14.30
CA PRO A 490 30.17 27.17 14.89
C PRO A 490 29.33 26.85 16.13
N ASP A 491 29.13 27.82 17.03
CA ASP A 491 28.37 27.63 18.26
C ASP A 491 26.87 27.43 18.00
N ILE A 492 26.30 28.22 17.08
CA ILE A 492 24.89 28.08 16.67
C ILE A 492 24.67 26.74 15.98
N LYS A 493 25.62 26.32 15.12
CA LYS A 493 25.57 25.01 14.47
C LYS A 493 25.61 23.88 15.50
N ALA A 494 26.51 23.95 16.48
CA ALA A 494 26.59 22.97 17.55
C ALA A 494 25.28 22.88 18.35
N LEU A 495 24.68 24.03 18.68
CA LEU A 495 23.39 24.11 19.37
C LEU A 495 22.25 23.47 18.56
N ILE A 496 22.14 23.78 17.27
CA ILE A 496 21.11 23.20 16.40
C ILE A 496 21.29 21.69 16.27
N LEU A 497 22.51 21.20 16.06
CA LEU A 497 22.79 19.77 15.97
C LEU A 497 22.46 19.05 17.30
N TYR A 498 22.73 19.69 18.44
CA TYR A 498 22.31 19.18 19.74
C TYR A 498 20.78 19.06 19.83
N TYR A 499 20.03 20.10 19.45
CA TYR A 499 18.56 20.06 19.46
C TYR A 499 17.99 19.01 18.51
N ILE A 500 18.56 18.84 17.31
CA ILE A 500 18.13 17.78 16.38
C ILE A 500 18.30 16.40 17.03
N ARG A 501 19.47 16.13 17.63
CA ARG A 501 19.71 14.89 18.35
C ARG A 501 18.75 14.71 19.52
N PHE A 502 18.53 15.75 20.31
CA PHE A 502 17.61 15.72 21.45
C PHE A 502 16.19 15.38 21.01
N ILE A 503 15.64 16.12 20.05
CA ILE A 503 14.28 15.93 19.53
C ILE A 503 14.09 14.52 18.95
N ILE A 504 15.06 14.02 18.18
CA ILE A 504 14.96 12.68 17.59
C ILE A 504 14.97 11.60 18.69
N ASN A 505 15.76 11.76 19.75
CA ASN A 505 15.75 10.83 20.88
C ASN A 505 14.42 10.90 21.65
N GLU A 506 13.84 12.08 21.85
CA GLU A 506 12.50 12.22 22.46
C GLU A 506 11.41 11.57 21.62
N ILE A 507 11.42 11.76 20.28
CA ILE A 507 10.50 11.09 19.36
C ILE A 507 10.66 9.56 19.48
N ARG A 508 11.91 9.07 19.49
CA ARG A 508 12.20 7.64 19.63
C ARG A 508 11.66 7.09 20.96
N LEU A 509 11.91 7.78 22.07
CA LEU A 509 11.39 7.40 23.39
C LEU A 509 9.86 7.38 23.42
N GLY A 510 9.20 8.34 22.79
CA GLY A 510 7.74 8.36 22.68
C GLY A 510 7.18 7.19 21.87
N LYS A 511 7.87 6.79 20.80
CA LYS A 511 7.44 5.68 19.93
C LYS A 511 7.68 4.30 20.54
N VAL A 512 8.89 4.03 21.01
CA VAL A 512 9.31 2.67 21.42
C VAL A 512 9.65 2.53 22.91
N GLY A 513 9.58 3.61 23.68
CA GLY A 513 9.83 3.59 25.13
C GLY A 513 11.32 3.53 25.49
N ASN A 514 11.59 3.39 26.79
CA ASN A 514 12.94 3.19 27.32
C ASN A 514 13.06 1.79 27.93
N CYS A 515 13.82 0.90 27.28
CA CYS A 515 13.97 -0.49 27.69
C CYS A 515 14.78 -0.68 28.99
N ILE A 516 15.41 0.40 29.51
CA ILE A 516 16.33 0.31 30.67
C ILE A 516 15.58 0.38 32.01
N ASN A 517 14.40 0.99 32.05
CA ASN A 517 13.62 1.17 33.28
C ASN A 517 12.26 0.48 33.16
N TYR A 518 12.04 -0.58 33.95
CA TYR A 518 10.75 -1.26 34.10
C TYR A 518 9.60 -0.34 34.54
N THR A 519 9.93 0.84 35.08
CA THR A 519 8.97 1.88 35.49
C THR A 519 8.74 2.94 34.40
N SER A 520 9.21 2.73 33.16
CA SER A 520 9.14 3.75 32.11
C SER A 520 7.71 4.00 31.63
N LYS A 521 7.43 5.26 31.29
CA LYS A 521 6.14 5.73 30.78
C LYS A 521 5.70 4.86 29.58
N VAL A 522 4.40 4.55 29.53
CA VAL A 522 3.75 3.87 28.41
C VAL A 522 4.13 4.56 27.10
N SER A 523 4.70 3.80 26.16
CA SER A 523 5.07 4.27 24.83
C SER A 523 4.02 3.84 23.79
N GLN A 524 4.11 4.32 22.55
CA GLN A 524 3.19 3.88 21.51
C GLN A 524 3.26 2.36 21.28
N SER A 525 4.47 1.79 21.26
CA SER A 525 4.64 0.35 21.04
C SER A 525 4.09 -0.51 22.15
N SER A 526 3.93 0.02 23.37
CA SER A 526 3.26 -0.69 24.47
C SER A 526 1.83 -1.12 24.10
N LEU A 527 1.19 -0.47 23.12
CA LEU A 527 -0.11 -0.91 22.59
C LEU A 527 -0.08 -2.36 22.05
N TRP A 528 1.00 -2.77 21.38
CA TRP A 528 1.15 -4.11 20.82
C TRP A 528 2.32 -4.89 21.41
N ASN A 529 3.08 -4.31 22.34
CA ASN A 529 4.17 -4.98 23.06
C ASN A 529 3.75 -5.45 24.46
N SER A 530 2.72 -4.85 25.06
CA SER A 530 2.17 -5.33 26.32
C SER A 530 1.14 -6.43 26.13
N SER A 531 1.24 -7.48 26.94
CA SER A 531 0.20 -8.53 27.01
C SER A 531 -1.12 -7.96 27.52
N PHE A 532 -2.21 -8.68 27.29
CA PHE A 532 -3.51 -8.27 27.82
C PHE A 532 -3.50 -8.23 29.35
N ASP A 533 -2.88 -9.22 29.98
CA ASP A 533 -2.76 -9.30 31.43
C ASP A 533 -1.92 -8.15 32.00
N GLU A 534 -0.80 -7.82 31.35
CA GLU A 534 0.02 -6.65 31.73
C GLU A 534 -0.77 -5.34 31.67
N LYS A 535 -1.62 -5.15 30.65
CA LYS A 535 -2.46 -3.94 30.54
C LYS A 535 -3.49 -3.86 31.67
N LEU A 536 -4.05 -5.00 32.09
CA LEU A 536 -4.97 -5.08 33.21
C LEU A 536 -4.26 -4.79 34.54
N GLU A 537 -3.09 -5.38 34.77
CA GLU A 537 -2.26 -5.12 35.96
C GLU A 537 -1.87 -3.65 36.07
N GLN A 538 -1.55 -3.02 34.94
CA GLN A 538 -1.22 -1.59 34.86
C GLN A 538 -2.46 -0.68 34.90
N GLN A 539 -3.68 -1.24 34.91
CA GLN A 539 -4.95 -0.50 34.92
C GLN A 539 -5.14 0.43 33.71
N THR A 540 -4.52 0.11 32.57
CA THR A 540 -4.50 0.93 31.34
C THR A 540 -5.56 0.54 30.31
N ALA A 541 -6.43 -0.43 30.63
CA ALA A 541 -7.49 -0.89 29.73
C ALA A 541 -8.86 -0.97 30.43
N ILE A 542 -9.92 -0.69 29.67
CA ILE A 542 -11.31 -1.02 30.04
C ILE A 542 -11.73 -2.20 29.14
N VAL A 543 -12.25 -3.25 29.75
CA VAL A 543 -12.56 -4.52 29.07
C VAL A 543 -14.02 -4.91 29.23
N ASN A 544 -14.46 -5.92 28.48
CA ASN A 544 -15.82 -6.44 28.46
C ASN A 544 -16.86 -5.35 28.14
N LEU A 545 -16.53 -4.56 27.12
CA LEU A 545 -17.39 -3.50 26.59
C LEU A 545 -18.27 -4.05 25.49
N THR A 546 -19.58 -3.80 25.57
CA THR A 546 -20.54 -4.08 24.51
C THR A 546 -21.09 -2.77 23.97
N LEU A 547 -20.95 -2.55 22.65
CA LEU A 547 -21.54 -1.38 22.00
C LEU A 547 -23.08 -1.45 22.10
N LYS A 548 -23.72 -0.34 22.46
CA LYS A 548 -25.18 -0.18 22.49
C LYS A 548 -25.63 0.81 21.43
N PRO A 549 -25.88 0.36 20.18
CA PRO A 549 -26.20 1.26 19.06
C PRO A 549 -27.38 2.19 19.34
N GLU A 550 -28.36 1.72 20.12
CA GLU A 550 -29.56 2.47 20.51
C GLU A 550 -29.28 3.67 21.44
N LEU A 551 -28.13 3.69 22.11
CA LEU A 551 -27.69 4.80 22.97
C LEU A 551 -26.62 5.68 22.31
N CYS A 552 -26.15 5.30 21.12
CA CYS A 552 -25.16 6.08 20.37
C CYS A 552 -25.80 7.31 19.71
N ASP A 553 -25.03 8.40 19.62
CA ASP A 553 -25.36 9.59 18.83
C ASP A 553 -24.37 9.67 17.68
N PHE A 554 -24.66 8.98 16.57
CA PHE A 554 -23.78 8.91 15.41
C PHE A 554 -23.62 10.26 14.70
N ALA A 555 -24.63 11.14 14.77
CA ALA A 555 -24.55 12.48 14.21
C ALA A 555 -23.49 13.34 14.91
N ARG A 556 -23.29 13.12 16.22
CA ARG A 556 -22.21 13.72 17.01
C ARG A 556 -20.99 12.83 17.19
N GLN A 557 -20.98 11.66 16.55
CA GLN A 557 -19.93 10.63 16.66
C GLN A 557 -19.70 10.16 18.11
N TYR A 558 -20.76 10.03 18.89
CA TYR A 558 -20.70 9.49 20.25
C TYR A 558 -21.12 8.04 20.29
N LEU A 559 -20.21 7.19 20.75
CA LEU A 559 -20.44 5.77 20.95
C LEU A 559 -20.69 5.49 22.44
N TYR A 560 -21.69 4.66 22.73
CA TYR A 560 -21.99 4.20 24.07
C TYR A 560 -21.62 2.73 24.22
N PHE A 561 -20.81 2.42 25.23
CA PHE A 561 -20.43 1.05 25.56
C PHE A 561 -20.94 0.70 26.96
N GLN A 562 -21.72 -0.37 27.05
CA GLN A 562 -22.07 -0.96 28.34
C GLN A 562 -20.95 -1.88 28.79
N ARG A 563 -20.51 -1.72 30.04
CA ARG A 563 -19.52 -2.59 30.66
C ARG A 563 -20.21 -3.73 31.40
N ASP A 564 -19.74 -4.96 31.20
CA ASP A 564 -20.10 -6.07 32.08
C ASP A 564 -19.22 -6.06 33.34
N ASN A 565 -19.85 -5.80 34.50
CA ASN A 565 -19.20 -5.73 35.82
C ASN A 565 -19.02 -7.10 36.48
N SER A 566 -19.25 -8.21 35.76
CA SER A 566 -19.00 -9.57 36.25
C SER A 566 -17.56 -9.77 36.78
N LEU A 567 -16.60 -8.99 36.28
CA LEU A 567 -15.22 -8.93 36.77
C LEU A 567 -14.90 -7.53 37.30
N ASN A 568 -14.71 -7.41 38.62
CA ASN A 568 -14.35 -6.17 39.32
C ASN A 568 -12.90 -5.74 38.98
N TYR A 569 -12.66 -5.23 37.78
CA TYR A 569 -11.36 -4.66 37.39
C TYR A 569 -11.30 -3.16 37.69
N LEU A 570 -10.25 -2.74 38.39
CA LEU A 570 -9.90 -1.34 38.58
C LEU A 570 -9.25 -0.80 37.29
N CYS A 571 -9.61 0.41 36.90
CA CYS A 571 -9.05 1.10 35.74
C CYS A 571 -8.70 2.53 36.13
N SER A 572 -7.56 3.03 35.66
CA SER A 572 -7.12 4.42 35.91
C SER A 572 -7.57 5.41 34.85
N ILE A 573 -8.30 4.96 33.81
CA ILE A 573 -8.80 5.80 32.71
C ILE A 573 -9.88 6.76 33.21
N ARG A 574 -9.80 8.01 32.76
CA ARG A 574 -10.63 9.13 33.20
C ARG A 574 -11.35 9.80 32.04
N LYS A 575 -12.35 10.60 32.39
CA LYS A 575 -12.95 11.57 31.47
C LYS A 575 -11.88 12.50 30.89
N GLY A 576 -11.86 12.61 29.57
CA GLY A 576 -10.89 13.39 28.80
C GLY A 576 -9.68 12.59 28.31
N ASP A 577 -9.47 11.36 28.77
CA ASP A 577 -8.36 10.53 28.28
C ASP A 577 -8.61 10.10 26.83
N ILE A 578 -7.53 10.11 26.04
CA ILE A 578 -7.52 9.58 24.69
C ILE A 578 -7.37 8.06 24.79
N VAL A 579 -8.26 7.35 24.10
CA VAL A 579 -8.30 5.89 24.11
C VAL A 579 -8.30 5.35 22.69
N VAL A 580 -7.87 4.10 22.55
CA VAL A 580 -8.04 3.31 21.34
C VAL A 580 -9.02 2.20 21.66
N VAL A 581 -10.08 2.12 20.86
CA VAL A 581 -11.06 1.04 20.92
C VAL A 581 -10.71 0.01 19.86
N TYR A 582 -10.68 -1.26 20.25
CA TYR A 582 -10.45 -2.37 19.33
C TYR A 582 -11.18 -3.63 19.81
N ASN A 583 -11.52 -4.52 18.88
CA ASN A 583 -12.22 -5.76 19.18
C ASN A 583 -11.31 -6.73 19.96
N GLN A 584 -11.88 -7.54 20.85
CA GLN A 584 -11.16 -8.56 21.62
C GLN A 584 -10.40 -9.56 20.72
N HIS A 585 -10.88 -9.86 19.51
CA HIS A 585 -10.16 -10.71 18.56
C HIS A 585 -8.78 -10.15 18.17
N ASN A 586 -8.60 -8.83 18.20
CA ASN A 586 -7.32 -8.17 17.92
C ASN A 586 -6.31 -8.34 19.08
N ILE A 587 -6.72 -8.88 20.23
CA ILE A 587 -5.78 -9.28 21.30
C ILE A 587 -4.87 -10.41 20.78
N GLN A 588 -5.39 -11.31 19.94
CA GLN A 588 -4.62 -12.40 19.35
C GLN A 588 -3.71 -11.91 18.22
N ASN A 589 -4.21 -11.02 17.35
CA ASN A 589 -3.41 -10.33 16.33
C ASN A 589 -3.09 -8.87 16.73
N ARG A 590 -2.30 -8.73 17.80
CA ARG A 590 -1.95 -7.43 18.39
C ARG A 590 -1.03 -6.56 17.53
N PHE A 591 -0.38 -7.11 16.51
CA PHE A 591 0.63 -6.40 15.73
C PHE A 591 0.06 -5.65 14.53
N ALA A 592 -1.19 -5.87 14.14
CA ALA A 592 -1.81 -5.13 13.04
C ALA A 592 -3.34 -5.13 13.19
N PHE A 593 -3.95 -3.94 13.28
CA PHE A 593 -5.40 -3.77 13.27
C PHE A 593 -5.82 -2.32 12.98
N GLU A 594 -7.12 -2.13 12.75
CA GLU A 594 -7.77 -0.83 12.60
C GLU A 594 -7.88 -0.09 13.95
N LEU A 595 -7.46 1.19 13.99
CA LEU A 595 -7.44 2.02 15.18
C LEU A 595 -8.67 2.94 15.24
N PHE A 596 -9.57 2.68 16.18
CA PHE A 596 -10.63 3.62 16.54
C PHE A 596 -10.16 4.51 17.69
N LYS A 597 -9.64 5.68 17.36
CA LYS A 597 -9.25 6.68 18.36
C LYS A 597 -10.47 7.43 18.86
N GLY A 598 -10.58 7.57 20.17
CA GLY A 598 -11.66 8.31 20.81
C GLY A 598 -11.15 9.10 22.01
N THR A 599 -12.03 9.94 22.54
CA THR A 599 -11.83 10.58 23.84
C THR A 599 -12.97 10.15 24.75
N ILE A 600 -12.65 9.76 25.98
CA ILE A 600 -13.66 9.41 26.96
C ILE A 600 -14.45 10.67 27.34
N ARG A 601 -15.70 10.75 26.91
CA ARG A 601 -16.59 11.87 27.24
C ARG A 601 -17.15 11.74 28.66
N GLU A 602 -17.53 10.54 29.05
CA GLU A 602 -18.19 10.23 30.31
C GLU A 602 -17.94 8.76 30.67
N ILE A 603 -17.87 8.47 31.97
CA ILE A 603 -17.81 7.11 32.53
C ILE A 603 -18.81 7.09 33.68
N GLU A 604 -19.88 6.31 33.52
CA GLU A 604 -20.84 6.04 34.58
C GLU A 604 -20.32 4.89 35.47
N ARG A 605 -20.68 4.89 36.75
CA ARG A 605 -20.20 3.87 37.70
C ARG A 605 -20.96 2.55 37.63
N ASP A 606 -22.13 2.55 37.00
CA ASP A 606 -23.07 1.42 37.00
C ASP A 606 -23.18 0.78 35.62
#